data_AF-A0AAJ2QCI4-F1
#
_entry.id   AF-A0AAJ2QCI4-F1
#
_cell.length_a   1.000
_cell.length_b   1.000
_cell.length_c   1.000
_cell.angle_alpha   90.00
_cell.angle_beta   90.00
_cell.angle_gamma   90.00
#
_symmetry.space_group_name_H-M   'P 1'
#
loop_
_entity.id
_entity.type
_entity.pdbx_description
1 polymer ?
#
loop_
_entity_poly.entity_id
_entity_poly.type
_entity_poly.pdbx_seq_one_letter_code
_entity_poly.pdbx_strand_id
1 'polypeptide(L)'
;MNLTGAVVSLAVAAWLIWLFPAPHLAAVLGVGPVDGVMTITSCYGATDVEGYPDGTDCSGTYTPRAAGGSPRRITLDKAAESHDPGSVLEVRTVRGRAHELSGDALGTWVTVTVLILGPFLALALSFRACARDNTWSHNADYVAVLIAAEIAALVLGFLVDFPVSIAMALFG
;
A
#
# COMPACT_ATOMS: atom_id res chain seq x y z
N MET A 1 15.75 8.99 27.98
CA MET A 1 14.87 9.49 26.90
C MET A 1 15.12 8.83 25.53
N ASN A 2 16.30 8.26 25.25
CA ASN A 2 16.68 7.87 23.89
C ASN A 2 16.10 6.51 23.42
N LEU A 3 15.91 5.54 24.31
CA LEU A 3 15.27 4.26 23.98
C LEU A 3 13.78 4.41 23.65
N THR A 4 13.11 5.37 24.31
CA THR A 4 11.72 5.72 24.04
C THR A 4 11.55 6.24 22.62
N GLY A 5 12.49 7.05 22.11
CA GLY A 5 12.46 7.55 20.73
C GLY A 5 12.54 6.44 19.70
N ALA A 6 13.40 5.43 19.93
CA ALA A 6 13.50 4.27 19.05
C ALA A 6 12.21 3.45 19.02
N VAL A 7 11.61 3.20 20.19
CA VAL A 7 10.34 2.45 20.27
C VAL A 7 9.20 3.22 19.61
N VAL A 8 9.08 4.53 19.87
CA VAL A 8 8.03 5.36 19.25
C VAL A 8 8.17 5.39 17.74
N SER A 9 9.40 5.54 17.22
CA SER A 9 9.65 5.54 15.78
C SER A 9 9.20 4.23 15.11
N LEU A 10 9.59 3.08 15.67
CA LEU A 10 9.16 1.78 15.13
C LEU A 10 7.65 1.54 15.28
N ALA A 11 7.05 2.02 16.36
CA ALA A 11 5.60 1.94 16.56
C ALA A 11 4.83 2.73 15.49
N VAL A 12 5.32 3.93 15.12
CA VAL A 12 4.72 4.72 14.03
C VAL A 12 4.87 4.01 12.69
N ALA A 13 6.05 3.47 12.37
CA ALA A 13 6.24 2.68 11.15
C ALA A 13 5.32 1.46 11.10
N ALA A 14 5.22 0.69 12.19
CA ALA A 14 4.32 -0.45 12.27
C ALA A 14 2.85 -0.03 12.06
N TRP A 15 2.44 1.09 12.64
CA TRP A 15 1.10 1.65 12.46
C TRP A 15 0.82 2.06 11.01
N LEU A 16 1.78 2.73 10.35
CA LEU A 16 1.67 3.10 8.94
C LEU A 16 1.60 1.86 8.03
N ILE A 17 2.47 0.88 8.26
CA ILE A 17 2.48 -0.39 7.50
C ILE A 17 1.14 -1.11 7.67
N TRP A 18 0.61 -1.16 8.89
CA TRP A 18 -0.70 -1.74 9.18
C TRP A 18 -1.84 -1.03 8.44
N LEU A 19 -1.80 0.31 8.37
CA LEU A 19 -2.87 1.10 7.81
C LEU A 19 -2.88 1.13 6.27
N PHE A 20 -1.70 1.06 5.65
CA PHE A 20 -1.53 1.27 4.20
C PHE A 20 -1.22 -0.02 3.44
N PRO A 21 0.01 -0.56 3.42
CA PRO A 21 0.34 -1.71 2.58
C PRO A 21 -0.20 -3.04 3.12
N ALA A 22 -0.44 -3.21 4.43
CA ALA A 22 -0.79 -4.51 5.00
C ALA A 22 -2.09 -5.12 4.44
N PRO A 23 -3.20 -4.37 4.27
CA PRO A 23 -4.41 -4.91 3.65
C PRO A 23 -4.17 -5.37 2.20
N HIS A 24 -3.40 -4.60 1.43
CA HIS A 24 -3.06 -4.97 0.05
C HIS A 24 -2.15 -6.20 -0.02
N LEU A 25 -1.11 -6.27 0.84
CA LEU A 25 -0.27 -7.47 0.96
C LEU A 25 -1.09 -8.70 1.35
N ALA A 26 -2.01 -8.57 2.29
CA ALA A 26 -2.89 -9.67 2.68
C ALA A 26 -3.77 -10.13 1.50
N ALA A 27 -4.35 -9.18 0.76
CA ALA A 27 -5.19 -9.49 -0.40
C ALA A 27 -4.40 -10.17 -1.53
N VAL A 28 -3.23 -9.64 -1.89
CA VAL A 28 -2.34 -10.21 -2.91
C VAL A 28 -1.83 -11.59 -2.50
N LEU A 29 -1.42 -11.77 -1.23
CA LEU A 29 -0.96 -13.07 -0.73
C LEU A 29 -2.09 -14.09 -0.53
N GLY A 30 -3.34 -13.70 -0.79
CA GLY A 30 -4.50 -14.57 -0.58
C GLY A 30 -4.80 -14.87 0.89
N VAL A 31 -4.35 -14.02 1.81
CA VAL A 31 -4.63 -14.15 3.25
C VAL A 31 -6.05 -13.66 3.53
N GLY A 32 -6.82 -14.47 4.26
CA GLY A 32 -8.20 -14.16 4.62
C GLY A 32 -9.23 -14.66 3.60
N PRO A 33 -10.53 -14.44 3.86
CA PRO A 33 -11.60 -14.91 2.99
C PRO A 33 -11.58 -14.21 1.63
N VAL A 34 -12.11 -14.88 0.62
CA VAL A 34 -12.42 -14.27 -0.68
C VAL A 34 -13.64 -13.36 -0.52
N ASP A 35 -13.53 -12.12 -0.99
CA ASP A 35 -14.58 -11.11 -0.85
C ASP A 35 -15.70 -11.28 -1.88
N GLY A 36 -15.38 -11.84 -3.04
CA GLY A 36 -16.34 -12.10 -4.10
C GLY A 36 -15.68 -12.66 -5.36
N VAL A 37 -16.44 -12.62 -6.44
CA VAL A 37 -16.05 -13.18 -7.73
C VAL A 37 -16.04 -12.08 -8.77
N MET A 38 -15.00 -12.04 -9.60
CA MET A 38 -14.87 -11.09 -10.70
C MET A 38 -14.94 -11.81 -12.03
N THR A 39 -15.83 -11.36 -12.91
CA THR A 39 -15.88 -11.79 -14.31
C THR A 39 -15.13 -10.78 -15.18
N ILE A 40 -14.05 -11.23 -15.81
CA ILE A 40 -13.17 -10.37 -16.61
C ILE A 40 -13.87 -9.98 -17.90
N THR A 41 -13.74 -8.71 -18.28
CA THR A 41 -14.26 -8.16 -19.54
C THR A 41 -13.12 -7.87 -20.51
N SER A 42 -12.02 -7.31 -20.02
CA SER A 42 -10.83 -7.04 -20.82
C SER A 42 -9.60 -6.90 -19.92
N CYS A 43 -8.43 -7.22 -20.46
CA CYS A 43 -7.14 -6.94 -19.85
C CYS A 43 -6.31 -6.04 -20.77
N TYR A 44 -5.50 -5.17 -20.18
CA TYR A 44 -4.61 -4.25 -20.88
C TYR A 44 -3.31 -4.07 -20.10
N GLY A 45 -2.23 -3.78 -20.82
CA GLY A 45 -0.96 -3.41 -20.19
C GLY A 45 -1.14 -2.10 -19.43
N ALA A 46 -0.86 -2.12 -18.12
CA ALA A 46 -0.88 -0.94 -17.28
C ALA A 46 0.45 -0.20 -17.39
N THR A 47 0.41 1.11 -17.17
CA THR A 47 1.61 1.95 -17.08
C THR A 47 1.59 2.76 -15.79
N ASP A 48 2.77 3.02 -15.24
CA ASP A 48 2.92 3.95 -14.12
C ASP A 48 2.69 5.41 -14.56
N VAL A 49 2.86 6.35 -13.62
CA VAL A 49 2.61 7.77 -13.86
C VAL A 49 3.63 8.41 -14.81
N GLU A 50 4.79 7.78 -14.99
CA GLU A 50 5.82 8.14 -15.95
C GLU A 50 5.63 7.46 -17.33
N GLY A 51 4.67 6.54 -17.45
CA GLY A 51 4.34 5.82 -18.68
C GLY A 51 5.18 4.56 -18.90
N TYR A 52 5.92 4.08 -17.88
CA TYR A 52 6.62 2.81 -17.96
C TYR A 52 5.67 1.64 -17.70
N PRO A 53 5.91 0.46 -18.30
CA PRO A 53 5.08 -0.72 -18.06
C PRO A 53 5.03 -1.08 -16.57
N ASP A 54 3.83 -1.21 -16.02
CA ASP A 54 3.58 -1.46 -14.59
C ASP A 54 2.64 -2.66 -14.36
N GLY A 55 2.83 -3.70 -15.16
CA GLY A 55 2.06 -4.95 -15.12
C GLY A 55 0.84 -4.94 -16.04
N THR A 56 -0.14 -5.79 -15.73
CA THR A 56 -1.38 -5.95 -16.50
C THR A 56 -2.58 -5.65 -15.62
N ASP A 57 -3.45 -4.75 -16.05
CA ASP A 57 -4.72 -4.49 -15.36
C ASP A 57 -5.86 -5.15 -16.13
N CYS A 58 -6.80 -5.74 -15.38
CA CYS A 58 -8.00 -6.33 -15.97
C CYS A 58 -9.27 -5.67 -15.45
N SER A 59 -10.13 -5.20 -16.36
CA SER A 59 -11.44 -4.66 -16.01
C SER A 59 -12.49 -5.77 -16.04
N GLY A 60 -13.47 -5.69 -15.14
CA GLY A 60 -14.50 -6.71 -15.04
C GLY A 60 -15.65 -6.35 -14.13
N THR A 61 -16.63 -7.25 -14.08
CA THR A 61 -17.78 -7.11 -13.17
C THR A 61 -17.53 -7.95 -11.93
N TYR A 62 -17.48 -7.30 -10.77
CA TYR A 62 -17.36 -7.94 -9.48
C TYR A 62 -18.71 -8.15 -8.83
N THR A 63 -18.92 -9.37 -8.35
CA THR A 63 -20.09 -9.81 -7.59
C THR A 63 -19.65 -10.12 -6.15
N PRO A 64 -20.05 -9.30 -5.17
CA PRO A 64 -19.70 -9.52 -3.77
C PRO A 64 -20.27 -10.83 -3.24
N ARG A 65 -19.53 -11.53 -2.37
CA ARG A 65 -20.03 -12.73 -1.67
C ARG A 65 -21.02 -12.37 -0.54
N ALA A 66 -20.89 -11.18 0.04
CA ALA A 66 -21.75 -10.71 1.11
C ALA A 66 -23.20 -10.52 0.63
N ALA A 67 -24.17 -10.98 1.43
CA ALA A 67 -25.59 -10.81 1.15
C ALA A 67 -25.95 -9.32 1.08
N GLY A 68 -26.58 -8.89 -0.01
CA GLY A 68 -26.97 -7.49 -0.25
C GLY A 68 -25.96 -6.65 -1.04
N GLY A 69 -24.81 -7.19 -1.40
CA GLY A 69 -23.87 -6.52 -2.31
C GLY A 69 -24.38 -6.53 -3.75
N SER A 70 -24.45 -5.37 -4.40
CA SER A 70 -24.77 -5.27 -5.82
C SER A 70 -23.54 -5.53 -6.69
N PRO A 71 -23.69 -6.19 -7.85
CA PRO A 71 -22.63 -6.27 -8.85
C PRO A 71 -22.16 -4.87 -9.25
N ARG A 72 -20.83 -4.70 -9.38
CA ARG A 72 -20.22 -3.41 -9.76
C ARG A 72 -18.98 -3.64 -10.59
N ARG A 73 -18.64 -2.65 -11.43
CA ARG A 73 -17.40 -2.69 -12.20
C ARG A 73 -16.21 -2.31 -11.31
N ILE A 74 -15.18 -3.14 -11.32
CA ILE A 74 -13.90 -2.86 -10.65
C ILE A 74 -12.75 -3.30 -11.56
N THR A 75 -11.53 -2.92 -11.16
CA THR A 75 -10.30 -3.35 -11.83
C THR A 75 -9.55 -4.34 -10.94
N LEU A 76 -9.05 -5.40 -11.55
CA LEU A 76 -8.03 -6.29 -11.01
C LEU A 76 -6.68 -5.63 -11.24
N ASP A 77 -6.07 -5.22 -10.14
CA ASP A 77 -4.83 -4.45 -10.11
C ASP A 77 -3.63 -5.39 -10.26
N LYS A 78 -2.78 -5.14 -11.26
CA LYS A 78 -1.55 -5.92 -11.52
C LYS A 78 -1.79 -7.43 -11.53
N ALA A 79 -2.69 -7.89 -12.40
CA ALA A 79 -2.96 -9.30 -12.64
C ALA A 79 -1.67 -10.09 -12.90
N ALA A 80 -1.64 -11.35 -12.46
CA ALA A 80 -0.49 -12.23 -12.61
C ALA A 80 -0.21 -12.57 -14.08
N GLU A 81 -1.28 -12.65 -14.86
CA GLU A 81 -1.26 -12.83 -16.30
C GLU A 81 -2.47 -12.16 -16.94
N SER A 82 -2.46 -12.04 -18.28
CA SER A 82 -3.63 -11.58 -19.01
C SER A 82 -4.67 -12.69 -19.04
N HIS A 83 -5.86 -12.39 -18.49
CA HIS A 83 -6.99 -13.33 -18.48
C HIS A 83 -7.88 -13.14 -19.70
N ASP A 84 -8.46 -14.24 -20.20
CA ASP A 84 -9.43 -14.20 -21.30
C ASP A 84 -10.74 -13.50 -20.87
N PRO A 85 -11.41 -12.75 -21.77
CA PRO A 85 -12.75 -12.22 -21.51
C PRO A 85 -13.75 -13.32 -21.15
N GLY A 86 -14.51 -13.11 -20.08
CA GLY A 86 -15.47 -14.08 -19.54
C GLY A 86 -14.88 -15.02 -18.48
N SER A 87 -13.56 -15.00 -18.25
CA SER A 87 -12.94 -15.72 -17.13
C SER A 87 -13.49 -15.24 -15.79
N VAL A 88 -13.56 -16.16 -14.84
CA VAL A 88 -14.17 -15.96 -13.52
C VAL A 88 -13.13 -16.22 -12.45
N LEU A 89 -12.83 -15.21 -11.65
CA LEU A 89 -11.77 -15.23 -10.66
C LEU A 89 -12.32 -14.96 -9.27
N GLU A 90 -11.84 -15.73 -8.29
CA GLU A 90 -12.05 -15.41 -6.88
C GLU A 90 -11.07 -14.31 -6.47
N VAL A 91 -11.60 -13.16 -6.03
CA VAL A 91 -10.78 -11.98 -5.75
C VAL A 91 -10.97 -11.49 -4.33
N ARG A 92 -9.90 -10.90 -3.79
CA ARG A 92 -9.94 -10.09 -2.57
C ARG A 92 -9.91 -8.63 -2.97
N THR A 93 -10.69 -7.80 -2.28
CA THR A 93 -10.86 -6.39 -2.63
C THR A 93 -10.31 -5.50 -1.54
N VAL A 94 -9.51 -4.51 -1.92
CA VAL A 94 -8.98 -3.50 -1.01
C VAL A 94 -9.17 -2.15 -1.67
N ARG A 95 -9.83 -1.23 -0.94
CA ARG A 95 -10.08 0.16 -1.40
C ARG A 95 -10.67 0.23 -2.84
N GLY A 96 -11.57 -0.70 -3.19
CA GLY A 96 -12.26 -0.71 -4.47
C GLY A 96 -11.54 -1.40 -5.63
N ARG A 97 -10.32 -1.92 -5.43
CA ARG A 97 -9.60 -2.73 -6.41
C ARG A 97 -9.65 -4.21 -6.03
N ALA A 98 -9.70 -5.08 -7.03
CA ALA A 98 -9.48 -6.51 -6.85
C ALA A 98 -8.00 -6.83 -6.89
N HIS A 99 -7.60 -7.84 -6.13
CA HIS A 99 -6.25 -8.36 -6.07
C HIS A 99 -6.26 -9.87 -6.22
N GLU A 100 -5.28 -10.36 -6.95
CA GLU A 100 -4.88 -11.76 -7.02
C GLU A 100 -3.39 -11.89 -6.70
N LEU A 101 -2.90 -13.13 -6.60
CA LEU A 101 -1.50 -13.39 -6.35
C LEU A 101 -0.67 -13.10 -7.61
N SER A 102 -0.02 -11.94 -7.63
CA SER A 102 0.84 -11.48 -8.72
C SER A 102 2.21 -11.05 -8.21
N GLY A 103 3.25 -11.37 -8.97
CA GLY A 103 4.63 -10.94 -8.68
C GLY A 103 4.78 -9.42 -8.69
N ASP A 104 4.14 -8.75 -9.65
CA ASP A 104 4.20 -7.30 -9.80
C ASP A 104 3.44 -6.59 -8.67
N ALA A 105 2.25 -7.10 -8.33
CA ALA A 105 1.47 -6.60 -7.20
C ALA A 105 2.23 -6.78 -5.88
N LEU A 106 2.79 -7.96 -5.64
CA LEU A 106 3.57 -8.25 -4.44
C LEU A 106 4.82 -7.39 -4.36
N GLY A 107 5.57 -7.27 -5.45
CA GLY A 107 6.77 -6.44 -5.54
C GLY A 107 6.47 -4.98 -5.22
N THR A 108 5.35 -4.46 -5.72
CA THR A 108 4.88 -3.09 -5.44
C THR A 108 4.64 -2.88 -3.95
N TRP A 109 3.81 -3.70 -3.33
CA TRP A 109 3.43 -3.50 -1.93
C TRP A 109 4.55 -3.83 -0.94
N VAL A 110 5.46 -4.76 -1.29
CA VAL A 110 6.71 -4.97 -0.55
C VAL A 110 7.61 -3.74 -0.64
N THR A 111 7.76 -3.16 -1.83
CA THR A 111 8.56 -1.94 -2.02
C THR A 111 7.99 -0.77 -1.21
N VAL A 112 6.68 -0.55 -1.26
CA VAL A 112 5.99 0.46 -0.43
C VAL A 112 6.25 0.21 1.06
N THR A 113 6.17 -1.04 1.52
CA THR A 113 6.45 -1.40 2.92
C THR A 113 7.88 -1.07 3.33
N VAL A 114 8.86 -1.37 2.47
CA VAL A 114 10.28 -1.07 2.74
C VAL A 114 10.55 0.43 2.72
N LEU A 115 9.95 1.17 1.78
CA LEU A 115 10.04 2.63 1.73
C LEU A 115 9.48 3.29 3.00
N ILE A 116 8.38 2.75 3.54
CA ILE A 116 7.85 3.20 4.83
C ILE A 116 8.80 2.80 5.98
N LEU A 117 9.30 1.56 6.01
CA LEU A 117 10.09 1.07 7.15
C LEU A 117 11.49 1.71 7.25
N GLY A 118 12.16 1.91 6.11
CA GLY A 118 13.57 2.30 6.03
C GLY A 118 13.92 3.55 6.85
N PRO A 119 13.24 4.70 6.65
CA PRO A 119 13.51 5.93 7.39
C PRO A 119 13.34 5.78 8.91
N PHE A 120 12.27 5.11 9.35
CA PHE A 120 11.99 4.91 10.78
C PHE A 120 12.98 3.92 11.42
N LEU A 121 13.42 2.90 10.69
CA LEU A 121 14.49 2.01 11.17
C LEU A 121 15.81 2.77 11.34
N ALA A 122 16.17 3.63 10.39
CA ALA A 122 17.36 4.47 10.50
C ALA A 122 17.29 5.40 11.74
N LEU A 123 16.12 5.95 12.03
CA LEU A 123 15.88 6.76 13.22
C LEU A 123 15.97 5.97 14.52
N ALA A 124 15.38 4.77 14.55
CA ALA A 124 15.46 3.92 15.72
C ALA A 124 16.91 3.53 16.03
N LEU A 125 17.71 3.26 14.99
CA LEU A 125 19.13 2.99 15.12
C LEU A 125 19.93 4.21 15.58
N SER A 126 19.63 5.41 15.09
CA SER A 126 20.31 6.64 15.52
C SER A 126 20.02 6.97 16.99
N PHE A 127 18.76 6.83 17.43
CA PHE A 127 18.39 6.96 18.84
C PHE A 127 19.09 5.94 19.73
N ARG A 128 19.20 4.69 19.24
CA ARG A 128 19.90 3.62 19.96
C ARG A 128 21.40 3.91 20.07
N ALA A 129 22.04 4.43 19.01
CA ALA A 129 23.43 4.83 19.03
C ALA A 129 23.68 5.99 20.01
N CYS A 130 22.85 7.04 19.96
CA CYS A 130 22.95 8.17 20.90
C CYS A 130 22.71 7.74 22.36
N ALA A 131 21.85 6.75 22.60
CA ALA A 131 21.66 6.15 23.92
C ALA A 131 22.90 5.40 24.42
N ARG A 132 23.69 4.85 23.51
CA ARG A 132 24.87 4.04 23.82
C ARG A 132 26.09 4.92 24.12
N ASP A 133 26.27 5.98 23.35
CA ASP A 133 27.45 6.85 23.41
C ASP A 133 27.24 8.08 24.30
N ASN A 134 26.02 8.24 24.85
CA ASN A 134 25.58 9.34 25.72
C ASN A 134 25.89 10.75 25.17
N THR A 135 26.05 10.85 23.86
CA THR A 135 26.42 12.05 23.12
C THR A 135 25.49 12.18 21.91
N TRP A 136 24.97 13.38 21.69
CA TRP A 136 24.17 13.71 20.51
C TRP A 136 25.12 14.24 19.43
N SER A 137 25.28 13.53 18.33
CA SER A 137 26.12 13.99 17.21
C SER A 137 25.32 14.83 16.23
N HIS A 138 25.94 15.85 15.60
CA HIS A 138 25.29 16.68 14.57
C HIS A 138 24.79 15.87 13.36
N ASN A 139 25.33 14.65 13.13
CA ASN A 139 24.83 13.74 12.10
C ASN A 139 23.41 13.24 12.39
N ALA A 140 22.99 13.19 13.66
CA ALA A 140 21.63 12.83 14.03
C ALA A 140 20.60 13.91 13.65
N ASP A 141 21.02 15.19 13.57
CA ASP A 141 20.15 16.30 13.19
C ASP A 141 19.74 16.22 11.72
N TYR A 142 20.66 15.85 10.83
CA TYR A 142 20.36 15.67 9.40
C TYR A 142 19.40 14.51 9.14
N VAL A 143 19.54 13.41 9.89
CA VAL A 143 18.60 12.28 9.84
C VAL A 143 17.22 12.70 10.36
N ALA A 144 17.17 13.48 11.45
CA ALA A 144 15.91 13.99 11.99
C ALA A 144 15.20 14.94 11.01
N VAL A 145 15.94 15.81 10.31
CA VAL A 145 15.39 16.73 9.29
C VAL A 145 14.87 15.99 8.06
N LEU A 146 15.63 15.01 7.55
CA LEU A 146 15.18 14.16 6.44
C LEU A 146 13.87 13.45 6.80
N ILE A 147 13.75 12.98 8.03
CA ILE A 147 12.57 12.26 8.49
C ILE A 147 11.40 13.17 8.82
N ALA A 148 11.64 14.37 9.36
CA ALA A 148 10.60 15.39 9.48
C ALA A 148 10.03 15.75 8.11
N ALA A 149 10.89 15.80 7.07
CA ALA A 149 10.46 16.00 5.69
C ALA A 149 9.66 14.81 5.15
N GLU A 150 10.08 13.56 5.41
CA GLU A 150 9.34 12.34 5.05
C GLU A 150 7.96 12.28 5.73
N ILE A 151 7.89 12.55 7.05
CA ILE A 151 6.61 12.60 7.79
C ILE A 151 5.73 13.71 7.24
N ALA A 152 6.29 14.90 6.99
CA ALA A 152 5.55 16.00 6.38
C ALA A 152 5.02 15.62 4.99
N ALA A 153 5.81 14.92 4.18
CA ALA A 153 5.40 14.42 2.86
C ALA A 153 4.27 13.39 2.96
N LEU A 154 4.35 12.43 3.89
CA LEU A 154 3.30 11.45 4.15
C LEU A 154 2.00 12.10 4.64
N VAL A 155 2.10 13.09 5.54
CA VAL A 155 0.95 13.86 6.03
C VAL A 155 0.33 14.68 4.90
N LEU A 156 1.15 15.33 4.06
CA LEU A 156 0.65 16.06 2.89
C LEU A 156 -0.05 15.11 1.92
N GLY A 157 0.56 13.96 1.64
CA GLY A 157 -0.02 12.92 0.78
C GLY A 157 -1.38 12.47 1.29
N PHE A 158 -1.50 12.19 2.59
CA PHE A 158 -2.77 11.82 3.22
C PHE A 158 -3.81 12.95 3.14
N LEU A 159 -3.40 14.20 3.40
CA LEU A 159 -4.29 15.36 3.31
C LEU A 159 -4.79 15.64 1.90
N VAL A 160 -4.10 15.18 0.87
CA VAL A 160 -4.53 15.28 -0.53
C VAL A 160 -5.36 14.05 -0.93
N ASP A 161 -4.91 12.84 -0.60
CA ASP A 161 -5.57 11.58 -0.97
C ASP A 161 -6.95 11.43 -0.32
N PHE A 162 -7.10 11.83 0.95
CA PHE A 162 -8.36 11.73 1.68
C PHE A 162 -9.51 12.54 1.03
N PRO A 163 -9.37 13.85 0.75
CA PRO A 163 -10.42 14.61 0.07
C PRO A 163 -10.63 14.17 -1.39
N VAL A 164 -9.59 13.75 -2.11
CA VAL A 164 -9.73 13.23 -3.48
C VAL A 164 -10.55 11.92 -3.48
N SER A 165 -10.25 11.01 -2.56
CA SER A 165 -11.00 9.76 -2.38
C SER A 165 -12.47 10.01 -2.02
N ILE A 166 -12.74 11.01 -1.17
CA ILE A 166 -14.12 11.43 -0.85
C ILE A 166 -14.80 12.03 -2.09
N ALA A 167 -14.12 12.89 -2.85
CA ALA A 167 -14.68 13.48 -4.06
C ALA A 167 -15.01 12.41 -5.11
N MET A 168 -14.12 11.44 -5.33
CA MET A 168 -14.36 10.31 -6.24
C MET A 168 -15.53 9.44 -5.77
N ALA A 169 -15.69 9.22 -4.46
CA ALA A 169 -16.82 8.45 -3.93
C ALA A 169 -18.17 9.20 -4.02
N LEU A 170 -18.15 10.54 -4.01
CA LEU A 170 -19.37 11.36 -4.08
C LEU A 170 -19.80 11.69 -5.51
N PHE A 171 -18.85 11.78 -6.44
CA PHE A 171 -19.08 12.29 -7.80
C PHE A 171 -18.65 11.33 -8.93
N GLY A 172 -18.07 10.17 -8.59
CA GLY A 172 -17.62 9.14 -9.54
C GLY A 172 -18.60 8.00 -9.74
#